data_AF-A0A7W3T632-F1
#
_entry.id   AF-A0A7W3T632-F1
#
_cell.length_a   1.000
_cell.length_b   1.000
_cell.length_c   1.000
_cell.angle_alpha   90.00
_cell.angle_beta   90.00
_cell.angle_gamma   90.00
#
_symmetry.space_group_name_H-M   'P 1'
#
loop_
_entity.id
_entity.type
_entity.pdbx_description
1 polymer ?
#
loop_
_entity_poly.entity_id
_entity_poly.type
_entity_poly.pdbx_seq_one_letter_code
_entity_poly.pdbx_strand_id
1 'polypeptide(L)'
;MLSSEREYLSFRMTAILPLLLFLPPLVSFAVDPGALWAEYPGILFHLAMLFLISRMDAPLWAKAAGFGWITLDVLAGALLINEVPADLADPIRLAGHILAGLWIVTASLVHPVAAVRIVGTIAGTWLGGYTFVATSLPDGSLGPAGVLFTVWLILLAATHRPAAPNPVRSGATGAPTT
;
A
#
# COMPACT_ATOMS: atom_id res chain seq x y z
N MET A 1 -5.67 0.26 -25.06
CA MET A 1 -4.25 -0.06 -24.74
C MET A 1 -3.83 0.82 -23.58
N LEU A 2 -3.35 0.25 -22.47
CA LEU A 2 -2.75 1.02 -21.37
C LEU A 2 -1.32 1.38 -21.79
N SER A 3 -0.94 2.67 -21.77
CA SER A 3 0.43 3.11 -22.05
C SER A 3 1.08 3.73 -20.81
N SER A 4 2.35 3.46 -20.58
CA SER A 4 3.11 4.04 -19.46
C SER A 4 3.22 5.57 -19.54
N GLU A 5 3.05 6.13 -20.74
CA GLU A 5 3.14 7.56 -21.05
C GLU A 5 1.91 8.38 -20.58
N ARG A 6 0.79 7.71 -20.28
CA ARG A 6 -0.48 8.38 -19.95
C ARG A 6 -0.78 8.28 -18.46
N GLU A 7 -1.02 9.43 -17.83
CA GLU A 7 -1.51 9.47 -16.46
C GLU A 7 -3.00 9.09 -16.42
N TYR A 8 -3.29 7.83 -16.06
CA TYR A 8 -4.67 7.34 -15.91
C TYR A 8 -5.28 7.64 -14.54
N LEU A 9 -4.43 7.76 -13.51
CA LEU A 9 -4.81 8.06 -12.14
C LEU A 9 -3.80 9.05 -11.58
N SER A 10 -4.30 10.12 -10.96
CA SER A 10 -3.45 11.03 -10.19
C SER A 10 -2.87 10.32 -8.98
N PHE A 11 -1.70 10.75 -8.50
CA PHE A 11 -1.10 10.17 -7.30
C PHE A 11 -2.07 10.21 -6.11
N ARG A 12 -2.82 11.31 -5.96
CA ARG A 12 -3.85 11.43 -4.92
C ARG A 12 -4.88 10.30 -5.01
N MET A 13 -5.34 9.96 -6.21
CA MET A 13 -6.25 8.82 -6.41
C MET A 13 -5.58 7.48 -6.11
N THR A 14 -4.28 7.34 -6.36
CA THR A 14 -3.54 6.12 -6.01
C THR A 14 -3.38 5.90 -4.51
N ALA A 15 -3.57 6.93 -3.67
CA ALA A 15 -3.65 6.79 -2.22
C ALA A 15 -5.10 6.65 -1.72
N ILE A 16 -6.05 7.39 -2.30
CA ILE A 16 -7.46 7.35 -1.90
C ILE A 16 -8.11 6.00 -2.23
N LEU A 17 -7.86 5.44 -3.41
CA LEU A 17 -8.47 4.17 -3.82
C LEU A 17 -8.13 3.02 -2.84
N PRO A 18 -6.86 2.71 -2.54
CA PRO A 18 -6.56 1.68 -1.56
C PRO A 18 -7.09 2.03 -0.17
N LEU A 19 -7.07 3.31 0.24
CA LEU A 19 -7.66 3.74 1.51
C LEU A 19 -9.13 3.31 1.63
N LEU A 20 -9.95 3.60 0.61
CA LEU A 20 -11.37 3.24 0.61
C LEU A 20 -11.59 1.72 0.64
N LEU A 21 -10.76 0.97 -0.07
CA LEU A 21 -10.83 -0.49 -0.10
C LEU A 21 -10.33 -1.16 1.19
N PHE A 22 -9.48 -0.46 1.95
CA PHE A 22 -8.98 -0.96 3.24
C PHE A 22 -9.90 -0.64 4.42
N LEU A 23 -10.80 0.32 4.30
CA LEU A 23 -11.75 0.64 5.39
C LEU A 23 -12.62 -0.55 5.81
N PRO A 24 -13.22 -1.36 4.90
CA PRO A 24 -14.01 -2.52 5.33
C PRO A 24 -13.18 -3.58 6.09
N PRO A 25 -11.99 -4.01 5.62
CA PRO A 25 -11.09 -4.86 6.42
C PRO A 25 -10.72 -4.25 7.78
N LEU A 26 -10.42 -2.94 7.82
CA LEU A 26 -10.08 -2.27 9.08
C LEU A 26 -11.24 -2.32 10.08
N VAL A 27 -12.47 -2.11 9.60
CA VAL A 27 -13.68 -2.18 10.44
C VAL A 27 -13.93 -3.61 10.91
N SER A 28 -13.73 -4.63 10.05
CA SER A 28 -13.94 -6.02 10.43
C SER A 28 -13.07 -6.44 11.62
N PHE A 29 -11.84 -5.91 11.74
CA PHE A 29 -10.98 -6.16 12.91
C PHE A 29 -11.62 -5.78 14.25
N ALA A 30 -12.57 -4.84 14.26
CA ALA A 30 -13.26 -4.40 15.47
C ALA A 30 -14.63 -5.07 15.66
N VAL A 31 -15.34 -5.37 14.58
CA VAL A 31 -16.76 -5.81 14.64
C VAL A 31 -16.98 -7.27 14.32
N ASP A 32 -16.09 -7.88 13.53
CA ASP A 32 -16.19 -9.26 13.03
C ASP A 32 -14.79 -9.81 12.69
N PRO A 33 -13.93 -10.05 13.71
CA PRO A 33 -12.54 -10.43 13.48
C PRO A 33 -12.44 -11.80 12.80
N GLY A 34 -11.62 -11.88 11.74
CA GLY A 34 -11.44 -13.13 10.96
C GLY A 34 -12.55 -13.39 9.93
N ALA A 35 -13.44 -12.42 9.68
CA ALA A 35 -14.53 -12.60 8.75
C ALA A 35 -14.06 -12.76 7.30
N LEU A 36 -14.46 -13.86 6.66
CA LEU A 36 -14.12 -14.18 5.28
C LEU A 36 -14.55 -13.10 4.28
N TRP A 37 -15.67 -12.41 4.53
CA TRP A 37 -16.14 -11.34 3.63
C TRP A 37 -15.14 -10.19 3.51
N ALA A 38 -14.30 -9.96 4.53
CA ALA A 38 -13.30 -8.90 4.55
C ALA A 38 -12.11 -9.20 3.62
N GLU A 39 -11.90 -10.47 3.24
CA GLU A 39 -10.83 -10.86 2.31
C GLU A 39 -11.05 -10.29 0.91
N TYR A 40 -12.30 -10.18 0.45
CA TYR A 40 -12.62 -9.63 -0.88
C TYR A 40 -12.18 -8.16 -1.04
N PRO A 41 -12.64 -7.20 -0.21
CA PRO A 41 -12.14 -5.83 -0.27
C PRO A 41 -10.65 -5.75 0.11
N GLY A 42 -10.15 -6.64 0.96
CA GLY A 42 -8.72 -6.77 1.26
C GLY A 42 -7.88 -7.07 0.02
N ILE A 43 -8.25 -8.05 -0.80
CA ILE A 43 -7.57 -8.36 -2.06
C ILE A 43 -7.61 -7.16 -3.01
N LEU A 44 -8.76 -6.51 -3.15
CA LEU A 44 -8.89 -5.31 -3.99
C LEU A 44 -8.01 -4.17 -3.50
N PHE A 45 -7.90 -3.98 -2.18
CA PHE A 45 -6.96 -3.05 -1.57
C PHE A 45 -5.52 -3.34 -2.01
N HIS A 46 -5.06 -4.58 -1.88
CA HIS A 46 -3.70 -4.97 -2.28
C HIS A 46 -3.46 -4.73 -3.78
N LEU A 47 -4.42 -5.07 -4.64
CA LEU A 47 -4.32 -4.79 -6.08
C LEU A 47 -4.25 -3.28 -6.37
N ALA A 48 -5.02 -2.46 -5.67
CA ALA A 48 -4.96 -1.01 -5.81
C ALA A 48 -3.61 -0.42 -5.37
N MET A 49 -2.94 -1.04 -4.39
CA MET A 49 -1.62 -0.63 -3.93
C MET A 49 -0.53 -0.72 -5.00
N LEU A 50 -0.69 -1.57 -6.05
CA LEU A 50 0.24 -1.63 -7.19
C LEU A 50 0.45 -0.25 -7.84
N PHE A 51 -0.62 0.55 -7.92
CA PHE A 51 -0.56 1.90 -8.50
C PHE A 51 0.19 2.89 -7.62
N LEU A 52 0.15 2.69 -6.30
CA LEU A 52 0.87 3.52 -5.34
C LEU A 52 2.35 3.13 -5.30
N ILE A 53 2.66 1.84 -5.19
CA ILE A 53 4.03 1.30 -5.18
C ILE A 53 4.82 1.75 -6.41
N SER A 54 4.19 1.69 -7.59
CA SER A 54 4.84 2.13 -8.84
C SER A 54 5.19 3.62 -8.84
N ARG A 55 4.34 4.46 -8.22
CA ARG A 55 4.47 5.93 -8.24
C ARG A 55 5.26 6.54 -7.10
N MET A 56 5.32 5.89 -5.93
CA MET A 56 6.09 6.44 -4.81
C MET A 56 7.59 6.40 -5.12
N ASP A 57 8.32 7.42 -4.65
CA ASP A 57 9.77 7.40 -4.72
C ASP A 57 10.33 6.36 -3.74
N ALA A 58 11.10 5.42 -4.27
CA ALA A 58 11.80 4.40 -3.50
C ALA A 58 12.87 3.74 -4.38
N PRO A 59 13.95 3.18 -3.81
CA PRO A 59 14.88 2.33 -4.53
C PRO A 59 14.17 1.17 -5.24
N LEU A 60 14.69 0.71 -6.39
CA LEU A 60 14.04 -0.35 -7.18
C LEU A 60 13.83 -1.64 -6.40
N TRP A 61 14.78 -2.04 -5.56
CA TRP A 61 14.66 -3.22 -4.71
C TRP A 61 13.54 -3.10 -3.68
N ALA A 62 13.27 -1.89 -3.18
CA ALA A 62 12.18 -1.64 -2.24
C ALA A 62 10.83 -1.69 -2.95
N LYS A 63 10.73 -1.16 -4.18
CA LYS A 63 9.53 -1.34 -5.01
C LYS A 63 9.27 -2.81 -5.32
N ALA A 64 10.32 -3.57 -5.62
CA ALA A 64 10.21 -5.02 -5.83
C ALA A 64 9.68 -5.73 -4.57
N ALA A 65 10.14 -5.34 -3.37
CA ALA A 65 9.57 -5.82 -2.11
C ALA A 65 8.08 -5.46 -2.00
N GLY A 66 7.69 -4.21 -2.31
CA GLY A 66 6.30 -3.79 -2.34
C GLY A 66 5.43 -4.65 -3.27
N PHE A 67 5.91 -4.94 -4.49
CA PHE A 67 5.21 -5.84 -5.41
C PHE A 67 5.14 -7.29 -4.90
N GLY A 68 6.20 -7.77 -4.24
CA GLY A 68 6.23 -9.07 -3.59
C GLY A 68 5.20 -9.19 -2.47
N TRP A 69 5.08 -8.15 -1.63
CA TRP A 69 4.03 -8.07 -0.60
C TRP A 69 2.64 -8.25 -1.21
N ILE A 70 2.30 -7.45 -2.23
CA ILE A 70 0.99 -7.54 -2.87
C ILE A 70 0.73 -8.95 -3.41
N THR A 71 1.74 -9.57 -4.01
CA THR A 71 1.61 -10.93 -4.56
C THR A 71 1.27 -11.95 -3.47
N LEU A 72 1.95 -11.89 -2.33
CA LEU A 72 1.74 -12.83 -1.22
C LEU A 72 0.40 -12.60 -0.51
N ASP A 73 0.01 -11.35 -0.28
CA ASP A 73 -1.25 -11.07 0.43
C ASP A 73 -2.49 -11.33 -0.43
N VAL A 74 -2.39 -11.13 -1.75
CA VAL A 74 -3.42 -11.55 -2.70
C VAL A 74 -3.51 -13.08 -2.74
N LEU A 75 -2.37 -13.79 -2.75
CA LEU A 75 -2.35 -15.25 -2.67
C LEU A 75 -3.01 -15.74 -1.37
N ALA A 76 -2.61 -15.20 -0.23
CA ALA A 76 -3.17 -15.59 1.07
C ALA A 76 -4.69 -15.34 1.14
N GLY A 77 -5.15 -14.17 0.67
CA GLY A 77 -6.59 -13.88 0.61
C GLY A 77 -7.35 -14.83 -0.33
N ALA A 78 -6.76 -15.16 -1.49
CA ALA A 78 -7.36 -16.12 -2.42
C ALA A 78 -7.44 -17.53 -1.82
N LEU A 79 -6.41 -17.97 -1.08
CA LEU A 79 -6.42 -19.24 -0.37
C LEU A 79 -7.57 -19.27 0.66
N LEU A 80 -7.69 -18.23 1.49
CA LEU A 80 -8.76 -18.13 2.48
C LEU A 80 -10.16 -18.17 1.84
N ILE A 81 -10.39 -17.41 0.76
CA ILE A 81 -11.66 -17.43 0.02
C ILE A 81 -12.00 -18.82 -0.53
N ASN A 82 -11.00 -19.64 -0.84
CA ASN A 82 -11.15 -21.02 -1.31
C ASN A 82 -11.07 -22.04 -0.16
N GLU A 83 -11.42 -21.63 1.05
CA GLU A 83 -11.55 -22.50 2.23
C GLU A 83 -10.24 -23.21 2.63
N VAL A 84 -9.09 -22.67 2.22
CA VAL A 84 -7.80 -23.14 2.73
C VAL A 84 -7.68 -22.72 4.20
N PRO A 85 -7.31 -23.64 5.11
CA PRO A 85 -7.14 -23.34 6.52
C PRO A 85 -6.23 -22.13 6.79
N ALA A 86 -6.63 -21.28 7.74
CA ALA A 86 -5.92 -20.05 8.08
C ALA A 86 -4.51 -20.30 8.61
N ASP A 87 -4.29 -21.41 9.31
CA ASP A 87 -2.97 -21.84 9.79
C ASP A 87 -1.97 -22.17 8.65
N LEU A 88 -2.45 -22.33 7.42
CA LEU A 88 -1.63 -22.44 6.21
C LEU A 88 -1.54 -21.12 5.44
N ALA A 89 -2.62 -20.35 5.37
CA ALA A 89 -2.67 -19.10 4.61
C ALA A 89 -2.01 -17.91 5.33
N ASP A 90 -2.19 -17.78 6.64
CA ASP A 90 -1.70 -16.65 7.42
C ASP A 90 -0.17 -16.56 7.49
N PRO A 91 0.60 -17.67 7.57
CA PRO A 91 2.06 -17.59 7.45
C PRO A 91 2.53 -16.97 6.13
N ILE A 92 1.80 -17.19 5.03
CA ILE A 92 2.11 -16.57 3.72
C ILE A 92 1.87 -15.05 3.79
N ARG A 93 0.75 -14.63 4.40
CA ARG A 93 0.44 -13.21 4.63
C ARG A 93 1.48 -12.54 5.54
N LEU A 94 1.89 -13.19 6.61
CA LEU A 94 2.94 -12.68 7.49
C LEU A 94 4.28 -12.53 6.77
N ALA A 95 4.64 -13.45 5.86
CA ALA A 95 5.80 -13.26 5.00
C ALA A 95 5.65 -12.05 4.07
N GLY A 96 4.44 -11.82 3.55
CA GLY A 96 4.06 -10.61 2.82
C GLY A 96 4.27 -9.33 3.63
N HIS A 97 3.88 -9.32 4.90
CA HIS A 97 4.04 -8.16 5.80
C HIS A 97 5.50 -7.74 6.00
N ILE A 98 6.47 -8.66 5.97
CA ILE A 98 7.90 -8.31 6.02
C ILE A 98 8.27 -7.43 4.82
N LEU A 99 7.84 -7.85 3.62
CA LEU A 99 8.09 -7.12 2.38
C LEU A 99 7.32 -5.78 2.36
N ALA A 100 6.10 -5.77 2.92
CA ALA A 100 5.30 -4.56 3.11
C ALA A 100 6.05 -3.55 3.96
N GLY A 101 6.51 -3.98 5.13
CA GLY A 101 7.24 -3.15 6.07
C GLY A 101 8.49 -2.55 5.45
N LEU A 102 9.27 -3.36 4.74
CA LEU A 102 10.47 -2.91 4.03
C LEU A 102 10.16 -1.81 3.01
N TRP A 103 9.13 -2.01 2.18
CA TRP A 103 8.72 -1.01 1.20
C TRP A 103 8.17 0.26 1.86
N ILE A 104 7.25 0.14 2.82
CA ILE A 104 6.63 1.29 3.49
C ILE A 104 7.68 2.15 4.19
N VAL A 105 8.59 1.53 4.95
CA VAL A 105 9.66 2.25 5.66
C VAL A 105 10.54 3.01 4.67
N THR A 106 11.05 2.33 3.65
CA THR A 106 11.99 2.93 2.69
C THR A 106 11.35 4.05 1.87
N ALA A 107 10.13 3.84 1.36
CA ALA A 107 9.38 4.85 0.61
C ALA A 107 8.98 6.04 1.49
N SER A 108 8.72 5.80 2.78
CA SER A 108 8.42 6.87 3.74
C SER A 108 9.66 7.71 4.03
N LEU A 109 10.81 7.09 4.30
CA LEU A 109 12.05 7.79 4.70
C LEU A 109 12.53 8.83 3.67
N VAL A 110 12.29 8.58 2.39
CA VAL A 110 12.66 9.50 1.30
C VAL A 110 11.59 10.56 1.01
N HIS A 111 10.44 10.50 1.68
CA HIS A 111 9.36 11.46 1.47
C HIS A 111 9.68 12.82 2.12
N PRO A 112 9.39 13.97 1.46
CA PRO A 112 9.77 15.28 1.99
C PRO A 112 9.02 15.66 3.29
N VAL A 113 7.79 15.16 3.46
CA VAL A 113 6.93 15.51 4.61
C VAL A 113 7.29 14.67 5.84
N ALA A 114 7.60 15.34 6.96
CA ALA A 114 7.99 14.69 8.22
C ALA A 114 6.90 13.78 8.81
N ALA A 115 5.62 14.20 8.76
CA ALA A 115 4.52 13.37 9.25
C ALA A 115 4.41 12.03 8.49
N VAL A 116 4.54 12.05 7.16
CA VAL A 116 4.54 10.83 6.33
C VAL A 116 5.72 9.93 6.69
N ARG A 117 6.92 10.51 6.87
CA ARG A 117 8.13 9.79 7.30
C ARG A 117 7.90 9.05 8.62
N ILE A 118 7.46 9.77 9.64
CA ILE A 118 7.31 9.23 11.00
C ILE A 118 6.23 8.15 11.02
N VAL A 119 5.03 8.48 10.54
CA VAL A 119 3.88 7.55 10.59
C VAL A 119 4.17 6.31 9.76
N GLY A 120 4.69 6.48 8.55
CA GLY A 120 5.00 5.34 7.68
C GLY A 120 6.13 4.46 8.21
N THR A 121 7.17 5.06 8.81
CA THR A 121 8.26 4.28 9.43
C THR A 121 7.74 3.43 10.58
N ILE A 122 6.92 4.01 11.46
CA ILE A 122 6.31 3.27 12.58
C ILE A 122 5.37 2.19 12.05
N ALA A 123 4.49 2.53 11.11
CA ALA A 123 3.52 1.61 10.52
C ALA A 123 4.22 0.40 9.86
N GLY A 124 5.20 0.66 8.99
CA GLY A 124 5.93 -0.39 8.29
C GLY A 124 6.79 -1.25 9.22
N THR A 125 7.44 -0.64 10.22
CA THR A 125 8.22 -1.38 11.22
C THR A 125 7.31 -2.27 12.07
N TRP A 126 6.14 -1.78 12.49
CA TRP A 126 5.19 -2.58 13.25
C TRP A 126 4.63 -3.72 12.42
N LEU A 127 4.18 -3.44 11.19
CA LEU A 127 3.60 -4.42 10.28
C LEU A 127 4.57 -5.57 9.99
N GLY A 128 5.79 -5.24 9.53
CA GLY A 128 6.80 -6.27 9.22
C GLY A 128 7.44 -6.88 10.46
N GLY A 129 7.60 -6.11 11.53
CA GLY A 129 8.17 -6.57 12.79
C GLY A 129 7.28 -7.58 13.52
N TYR A 130 5.95 -7.40 13.45
CA TYR A 130 4.98 -8.31 14.06
C TYR A 130 5.18 -9.75 13.58
N THR A 131 5.54 -9.97 12.31
CA THR A 131 5.81 -11.31 11.76
C THR A 131 6.80 -12.12 12.59
N PHE A 132 7.84 -11.49 13.14
CA PHE A 132 8.87 -12.18 13.93
C PHE A 132 8.44 -12.53 15.36
N VAL A 133 7.32 -11.99 15.82
CA VAL A 133 6.80 -12.16 17.18
C VAL A 133 5.36 -12.68 17.19
N ALA A 134 4.80 -13.01 16.02
CA ALA A 134 3.41 -13.42 15.84
C ALA A 134 3.04 -14.68 16.65
N THR A 135 3.99 -15.59 16.88
CA THR A 135 3.76 -16.79 17.72
C THR A 135 3.61 -16.48 19.21
N SER A 136 4.02 -15.28 19.63
CA SER A 136 4.09 -14.87 21.04
C SER A 136 3.10 -13.77 21.38
N LEU A 137 2.48 -13.14 20.37
CA LEU A 137 1.54 -12.03 20.55
C LEU A 137 0.20 -12.37 19.90
N PRO A 138 -0.93 -11.98 20.51
CA PRO A 138 -2.24 -12.21 19.91
C PRO A 138 -2.41 -11.40 18.62
N ASP A 139 -3.22 -11.89 17.69
CA ASP A 139 -3.50 -11.29 16.37
C ASP A 139 -3.95 -9.83 16.46
N GLY A 140 -4.73 -9.48 17.50
CA GLY A 140 -5.15 -8.11 17.76
C GLY A 140 -4.00 -7.11 17.94
N SER A 141 -2.79 -7.58 18.28
CA SER A 141 -1.58 -6.75 18.36
C SER A 141 -1.14 -6.17 17.02
N LEU A 142 -1.64 -6.71 15.91
CA LEU A 142 -1.41 -6.17 14.56
C LEU A 142 -2.34 -4.99 14.24
N GLY A 143 -3.48 -4.86 14.94
CA GLY A 143 -4.49 -3.81 14.72
C GLY A 143 -3.93 -2.38 14.64
N PRO A 144 -3.01 -1.96 15.53
CA PRO A 144 -2.37 -0.65 15.45
C PRO A 144 -1.67 -0.36 14.11
N ALA A 145 -1.09 -1.37 13.46
CA ALA A 145 -0.47 -1.21 12.15
C ALA A 145 -1.50 -0.82 11.08
N GLY A 146 -2.70 -1.41 11.11
CA GLY A 146 -3.79 -1.06 10.21
C GLY A 146 -4.26 0.40 10.37
N VAL A 147 -4.39 0.88 11.61
CA VAL A 147 -4.75 2.27 11.91
C VAL A 147 -3.65 3.23 11.42
N LEU A 148 -2.38 2.94 11.75
CA LEU A 148 -1.25 3.78 11.33
C LEU A 148 -1.09 3.81 9.81
N PHE A 149 -1.30 2.67 9.14
CA PHE A 149 -1.27 2.58 7.69
C PHE A 149 -2.40 3.40 7.04
N THR A 150 -3.59 3.37 7.61
CA THR A 150 -4.72 4.22 7.17
C THR A 150 -4.38 5.71 7.30
N VAL A 151 -3.82 6.11 8.44
CA VAL A 151 -3.35 7.50 8.65
C VAL A 151 -2.25 7.85 7.65
N TRP A 152 -1.32 6.94 7.37
CA TRP A 152 -0.26 7.13 6.38
C TRP A 152 -0.82 7.37 4.97
N LEU A 153 -1.79 6.57 4.51
CA LEU A 153 -2.47 6.79 3.23
C LEU A 153 -3.20 8.15 3.18
N ILE A 154 -3.87 8.55 4.26
CA ILE A 154 -4.51 9.87 4.36
C ILE A 154 -3.47 10.98 4.21
N LEU A 155 -2.33 10.87 4.89
CA LEU A 155 -1.25 11.85 4.81
C LEU A 155 -0.66 11.92 3.39
N LEU A 156 -0.45 10.78 2.73
CA LEU A 156 0.00 10.74 1.32
C LEU A 156 -0.99 11.43 0.40
N ALA A 157 -2.29 11.15 0.55
CA ALA A 157 -3.35 11.77 -0.24
C ALA A 157 -3.49 13.28 0.02
N ALA A 158 -3.26 13.73 1.25
CA ALA A 158 -3.40 15.13 1.66
C ALA A 158 -2.18 15.99 1.29
N THR A 159 -0.99 15.40 1.24
CA THR A 159 0.26 16.15 1.08
C THR A 159 0.87 16.07 -0.32
N HIS A 160 0.25 15.30 -1.22
CA HIS A 160 0.67 15.27 -2.61
C HIS A 160 0.50 16.65 -3.27
N ARG A 161 1.61 17.18 -3.78
CA ARG A 161 1.61 18.37 -4.64
C ARG A 161 1.70 17.90 -6.09
N PRO A 162 0.81 18.34 -6.99
CA PRO A 162 0.98 18.10 -8.41
C PRO A 162 2.37 18.56 -8.86
N ALA A 163 3.06 17.79 -9.69
CA ALA A 163 4.27 18.26 -10.33
C ALA A 163 3.95 19.55 -11.10
N ALA A 164 4.82 20.57 -10.99
CA ALA A 164 4.66 21.78 -11.78
C ALA A 164 4.62 21.39 -13.28
N PRO A 165 3.75 22.02 -14.10
CA PRO A 165 3.70 21.77 -15.54
C PRO A 165 5.10 21.90 -16.14
N ASN A 166 5.55 20.90 -16.88
CA ASN A 166 6.86 20.90 -17.49
C ASN A 166 6.90 22.00 -18.58
N PRO A 167 7.68 23.09 -18.42
CA PRO A 167 7.65 24.24 -19.34
C PRO A 167 8.05 23.89 -20.78
N VAL A 168 8.70 22.74 -20.97
CA VAL A 168 9.07 22.21 -22.30
C VAL A 168 7.83 21.78 -23.12
N ARG A 169 6.74 21.34 -22.47
CA ARG A 169 5.50 20.91 -23.16
C ARG A 169 4.56 22.06 -23.53
N SER A 170 4.75 23.26 -22.98
CA SER A 170 3.92 24.44 -23.34
C SER A 170 4.46 25.26 -24.52
N GLY A 171 5.63 24.90 -25.07
CA GLY A 171 6.28 25.66 -26.15
C GLY A 171 6.04 25.15 -27.58
N ALA A 172 5.30 24.05 -27.78
CA ALA A 172 5.21 23.36 -29.07
C ALA A 172 4.08 23.86 -30.01
N THR A 173 3.75 25.15 -29.99
CA THR A 173 2.85 25.78 -30.99
C THR A 173 3.46 27.03 -31.63
N GLY A 174 4.79 27.09 -31.76
CA GLY A 174 5.45 28.03 -32.66
C GLY A 174 5.50 27.47 -34.08
N ALA A 175 4.46 27.71 -34.87
CA ALA A 175 4.51 27.42 -36.31
C ALA A 175 5.60 28.30 -36.97
N PRO A 176 6.41 27.77 -37.90
CA PRO A 176 7.35 28.59 -38.65
C PRO A 176 6.57 29.44 -39.65
N THR A 177 6.65 30.76 -39.50
CA THR A 177 6.26 31.71 -40.55
C THR A 177 7.37 31.76 -41.60
N THR A 178 7.11 31.16 -42.76
CA THR A 178 7.76 31.51 -44.03
C THR A 178 6.71 31.48 -45.12
#